data_AF-A0A818DQZ1-F1
#
_entry.id   AF-A0A818DQZ1-F1
#
_cell.length_a   1.000
_cell.length_b   1.000
_cell.length_c   1.000
_cell.angle_alpha   90.00
_cell.angle_beta   90.00
_cell.angle_gamma   90.00
#
_symmetry.space_group_name_H-M   'P 1'
#
loop_
_entity.id
_entity.type
_entity.pdbx_description
1 polymer ?
#
loop_
_entity_poly.entity_id
_entity_poly.type
_entity_poly.pdbx_seq_one_letter_code
_entity_poly.pdbx_strand_id
1 'polypeptide(L)'
;MADVVHRISELTHTRLSWFGCSDDDACNRLNHRHTVLMLLIFSAILTSRLFISDLIICWTPGEFTGNFVSYTRHYCYVTNTYYISMNETIPTLNNSHMRRKRSIYYYQWLPILLAFQSLLFLIPRLIWSSFSSRCGINLQHCLSPQFDYRTSRYKVHNITTMLNLLARAKQHDFNRMSTNDN
;
A
#
# COMPACT_ATOMS: atom_id res chain seq x y z
N MET A 1 -14.25 -16.29 0.06
CA MET A 1 -14.00 -15.03 0.80
C MET A 1 -13.37 -15.27 2.17
N ALA A 2 -13.89 -16.21 2.97
CA ALA A 2 -13.21 -16.70 4.17
C ALA A 2 -11.77 -17.15 3.85
N ASP A 3 -11.53 -17.86 2.75
CA ASP A 3 -10.17 -18.28 2.35
C ASP A 3 -9.20 -17.14 2.01
N VAL A 4 -9.68 -16.00 1.51
CA VAL A 4 -8.82 -14.85 1.20
C VAL A 4 -8.47 -14.10 2.48
N VAL A 5 -9.46 -13.88 3.36
CA VAL A 5 -9.24 -13.29 4.69
C VAL A 5 -8.39 -14.21 5.56
N HIS A 6 -8.56 -15.53 5.47
CA HIS A 6 -7.80 -16.54 6.20
C HIS A 6 -6.37 -16.67 5.66
N ARG A 7 -6.15 -16.56 4.33
CA ARG A 7 -4.78 -16.49 3.78
C ARG A 7 -4.10 -15.17 4.08
N ILE A 8 -4.84 -14.05 4.10
CA ILE A 8 -4.31 -12.76 4.54
C ILE A 8 -3.97 -12.82 6.04
N SER A 9 -4.82 -13.44 6.88
CA SER A 9 -4.55 -13.62 8.32
C SER A 9 -3.40 -14.57 8.62
N GLU A 10 -3.26 -15.64 7.84
CA GLU A 10 -2.10 -16.56 7.88
C GLU A 10 -0.80 -15.86 7.44
N LEU A 11 -0.87 -14.97 6.44
CA LEU A 11 0.26 -14.12 6.03
C LEU A 11 0.58 -13.04 7.09
N THR A 12 -0.39 -12.54 7.85
CA THR A 12 -0.12 -11.69 9.02
C THR A 12 0.39 -12.48 10.24
N HIS A 13 0.00 -13.73 10.43
CA HIS A 13 0.46 -14.59 11.53
C HIS A 13 1.86 -15.16 11.32
N THR A 14 2.21 -15.59 10.11
CA THR A 14 3.60 -15.96 9.75
C THR A 14 4.55 -14.76 9.76
N ARG A 15 4.01 -13.54 9.64
CA ARG A 15 4.73 -12.25 9.78
C ARG A 15 4.58 -11.62 11.17
N LEU A 16 3.88 -12.25 12.11
CA LEU A 16 3.85 -11.85 13.53
C LEU A 16 5.21 -12.09 14.19
N SER A 17 5.98 -13.08 13.71
CA SER A 17 7.38 -13.30 14.07
C SER A 17 8.32 -12.18 13.58
N TRP A 18 7.96 -11.44 12.51
CA TRP A 18 8.69 -10.26 12.02
C TRP A 18 8.43 -8.98 12.84
N PHE A 19 7.48 -8.98 13.78
CA PHE A 19 7.25 -7.86 14.70
C PHE A 19 8.08 -7.96 16.00
N GLY A 20 8.98 -8.95 16.10
CA GLY A 20 9.74 -9.26 17.32
C GLY A 20 11.06 -8.50 17.51
N CYS A 21 11.45 -7.60 16.60
CA CYS A 21 12.61 -6.72 16.82
C CYS A 21 12.13 -5.35 17.26
N SER A 22 12.16 -5.12 18.58
CA SER A 22 11.68 -3.92 19.25
C SER A 22 12.71 -2.80 19.20
N ASP A 23 12.81 -2.11 18.06
CA ASP A 23 13.51 -0.82 17.93
C ASP A 23 12.72 0.18 17.05
N ASP A 24 11.41 -0.04 16.88
CA ASP A 24 10.52 0.82 16.10
C ASP A 24 9.82 1.86 16.99
N ASP A 25 10.03 3.15 16.70
CA ASP A 25 9.34 4.27 17.35
C ASP A 25 7.81 4.07 17.37
N ALA A 26 7.16 4.55 18.43
CA ALA A 26 5.71 4.40 18.62
C ALA A 26 4.90 4.93 17.42
N CYS A 27 5.33 6.03 16.80
CA CYS A 27 4.72 6.57 15.58
C CYS A 27 4.82 5.61 14.39
N ASN A 28 5.97 4.95 14.20
CA ASN A 28 6.15 3.99 13.12
C ASN A 28 5.18 2.81 13.33
N ARG A 29 5.13 2.26 14.54
CA ARG A 29 4.22 1.15 14.91
C ARG A 29 2.76 1.49 14.70
N LEU A 30 2.32 2.68 15.09
CA LEU A 30 0.93 3.09 14.90
C LEU A 30 0.55 3.09 13.42
N ASN A 31 1.43 3.64 12.57
CA ASN A 31 1.12 3.83 11.17
C ASN A 31 1.16 2.52 10.36
N HIS A 32 2.26 1.78 10.38
CA HIS A 32 2.41 0.61 9.50
C HIS A 32 1.65 -0.63 10.00
N ARG A 33 1.28 -0.68 11.29
CA ARG A 33 0.58 -1.83 11.89
C ARG A 33 -0.89 -1.54 12.11
N HIS A 34 -1.22 -0.48 12.86
CA HIS A 34 -2.62 -0.22 13.24
C HIS A 34 -3.41 0.38 12.08
N THR A 35 -2.88 1.41 11.39
CA THR A 35 -3.59 2.01 10.25
C THR A 35 -3.84 1.02 9.12
N VAL A 36 -2.83 0.23 8.75
CA VAL A 36 -2.97 -0.82 7.71
C VAL A 36 -4.02 -1.87 8.11
N LEU A 37 -4.00 -2.35 9.37
CA LEU A 37 -4.98 -3.30 9.87
C LEU A 37 -6.41 -2.74 9.81
N MET A 38 -6.60 -1.50 10.30
CA MET A 38 -7.92 -0.86 10.31
C MET A 38 -8.45 -0.65 8.90
N LEU A 39 -7.61 -0.17 7.97
CA LEU A 39 -7.98 0.02 6.57
C LEU A 39 -8.35 -1.30 5.88
N LEU A 40 -7.61 -2.38 6.15
CA LEU A 40 -7.92 -3.71 5.62
C LEU A 40 -9.25 -4.25 6.15
N ILE A 41 -9.53 -4.07 7.45
CA ILE A 41 -10.80 -4.47 8.06
C ILE A 41 -11.96 -3.70 7.42
N PHE A 42 -11.86 -2.38 7.31
CA PHE A 42 -12.92 -1.58 6.68
C PHE A 42 -13.10 -1.93 5.20
N SER A 43 -12.01 -2.13 4.46
CA SER A 43 -12.05 -2.58 3.07
C SER A 43 -12.76 -3.93 2.94
N ALA A 44 -12.47 -4.88 3.83
CA ALA A 44 -13.10 -6.20 3.84
C ALA A 44 -14.59 -6.13 4.19
N ILE A 45 -14.98 -5.29 5.15
CA ILE A 45 -16.40 -5.06 5.51
C ILE A 45 -17.15 -4.44 4.33
N LEU A 46 -16.61 -3.40 3.70
CA LEU A 46 -17.27 -2.80 2.53
C LEU A 46 -17.39 -3.81 1.38
N THR A 47 -16.33 -4.60 1.16
CA THR A 47 -16.33 -5.62 0.11
C THR A 47 -17.36 -6.72 0.37
N SER A 48 -17.48 -7.20 1.61
CA SER A 48 -18.47 -8.23 1.95
C SER A 48 -19.90 -7.74 1.75
N ARG A 49 -20.17 -6.45 2.03
CA ARG A 49 -21.47 -5.83 1.76
C ARG A 49 -21.80 -5.79 0.27
N LEU A 50 -20.82 -5.66 -0.63
CA LEU A 50 -21.04 -5.72 -2.09
C LEU A 50 -21.56 -7.09 -2.54
N PHE A 51 -21.18 -8.18 -1.87
CA PHE A 51 -21.51 -9.55 -2.29
C PHE A 51 -22.78 -10.10 -1.63
N ILE A 52 -23.06 -9.71 -0.39
CA ILE A 52 -24.12 -10.32 0.43
C ILE A 52 -25.40 -9.47 0.40
N SER A 53 -25.31 -8.17 0.12
CA SER A 53 -26.42 -7.24 0.28
C SER A 53 -26.60 -6.34 -0.94
N ASP A 54 -27.85 -5.95 -1.19
CA ASP A 54 -28.16 -4.94 -2.19
C ASP A 54 -27.57 -3.59 -1.74
N LEU A 55 -26.62 -3.07 -2.53
CA LEU A 55 -25.87 -1.82 -2.24
C LEU A 55 -26.74 -0.57 -2.23
N ILE A 56 -27.80 -0.59 -3.03
CA ILE A 56 -28.78 0.47 -3.16
C ILE A 56 -30.16 -0.13 -3.34
N ILE A 57 -31.14 0.47 -2.69
CA ILE A 57 -32.55 0.12 -2.85
C ILE A 57 -33.19 1.24 -3.68
N CYS A 58 -33.66 0.88 -4.87
CA CYS A 58 -34.40 1.79 -5.74
C CYS A 58 -35.91 1.56 -5.60
N TRP A 59 -36.67 2.64 -5.75
CA TRP A 59 -38.12 2.54 -5.93
C TRP A 59 -38.41 2.06 -7.35
N THR A 60 -39.06 0.91 -7.47
CA THR A 60 -39.41 0.27 -8.75
C THR A 60 -40.92 0.17 -8.90
N PRO A 61 -41.48 0.21 -10.12
CA PRO A 61 -42.90 0.02 -10.34
C PRO A 61 -43.35 -1.39 -9.90
N GLY A 62 -44.62 -1.50 -9.49
CA GLY A 62 -45.18 -2.73 -8.92
C GLY A 62 -45.34 -3.90 -9.89
N GLU A 63 -45.20 -3.65 -11.19
CA GLU A 63 -45.30 -4.64 -12.27
C GLU A 63 -43.99 -5.43 -12.49
N PHE A 64 -42.90 -5.04 -11.83
CA PHE A 64 -41.61 -5.72 -11.98
C PHE A 64 -41.56 -7.02 -11.18
N THR A 65 -41.14 -8.11 -11.84
CA THR A 65 -40.85 -9.38 -11.16
C THR A 65 -39.58 -9.25 -10.29
N GLY A 66 -39.38 -10.16 -9.34
CA GLY A 66 -38.22 -10.11 -8.42
C GLY A 66 -36.86 -10.02 -9.14
N ASN A 67 -36.70 -10.70 -10.28
CA ASN A 67 -35.50 -10.62 -11.10
C ASN A 67 -35.30 -9.23 -11.72
N PHE A 68 -36.37 -8.60 -12.22
CA PHE A 68 -36.30 -7.24 -12.75
C PHE A 68 -35.95 -6.22 -11.66
N VAL A 69 -36.46 -6.42 -10.44
CA VAL A 69 -36.11 -5.55 -9.31
C VAL A 69 -34.62 -5.70 -8.98
N SER A 70 -34.09 -6.92 -8.88
CA SER A 70 -32.66 -7.16 -8.63
C SER A 70 -31.77 -6.59 -9.75
N TYR A 71 -32.17 -6.76 -11.02
CA TYR A 71 -31.49 -6.14 -12.16
C TYR A 71 -31.49 -4.61 -12.06
N THR A 72 -32.63 -4.00 -11.73
CA THR A 72 -32.75 -2.55 -11.61
C THR A 72 -31.84 -2.00 -10.51
N ARG A 73 -31.72 -2.70 -9.37
CA ARG A 73 -30.79 -2.31 -8.29
C ARG A 73 -29.33 -2.30 -8.76
N HIS A 74 -28.89 -3.34 -9.48
CA HIS A 74 -27.55 -3.38 -10.06
C HIS A 74 -27.33 -2.28 -11.10
N TYR A 75 -28.33 -2.06 -11.97
CA TYR A 75 -28.28 -1.02 -12.98
C TYR A 75 -28.17 0.38 -12.35
N CYS A 76 -28.94 0.66 -11.30
CA CYS A 76 -28.89 1.91 -10.54
C CYS A 76 -27.59 2.11 -9.77
N TYR A 77 -26.90 1.03 -9.37
CA TYR A 77 -25.61 1.12 -8.70
C TYR A 77 -24.47 1.43 -9.68
N VAL A 78 -24.45 0.76 -10.84
CA VAL A 78 -23.40 0.96 -11.86
C VAL A 78 -23.59 2.28 -12.60
N THR A 79 -24.85 2.67 -12.83
CA THR A 79 -25.17 3.96 -13.45
C THR A 79 -25.07 5.07 -12.40
N ASN A 80 -24.31 6.12 -12.68
CA ASN A 80 -24.12 7.21 -11.72
C ASN A 80 -25.45 7.85 -11.32
N THR A 81 -25.66 7.97 -10.01
CA THR A 81 -26.82 8.65 -9.42
C THR A 81 -26.52 10.12 -9.26
N TYR A 82 -27.55 10.96 -9.20
CA TYR A 82 -27.41 12.39 -8.96
C TYR A 82 -28.46 12.85 -7.97
N TYR A 83 -28.12 13.87 -7.19
CA TYR A 83 -29.07 14.45 -6.24
C TYR A 83 -29.88 15.56 -6.91
N ILE A 84 -31.19 15.56 -6.65
CA ILE A 84 -32.13 16.62 -7.05
C ILE A 84 -32.95 17.04 -5.83
N SER A 85 -33.17 18.35 -5.67
CA SER A 85 -34.04 18.88 -4.64
C SER A 85 -35.50 18.60 -4.99
N MET A 86 -36.35 18.35 -4.00
CA MET A 86 -37.78 18.09 -4.23
C MET A 86 -38.54 19.28 -4.84
N ASN A 87 -37.99 20.50 -4.76
CA ASN A 87 -38.58 21.71 -5.34
C ASN A 87 -38.12 21.96 -6.79
N GLU A 88 -37.20 21.16 -7.34
CA GLU A 88 -36.71 21.31 -8.72
C GLU A 88 -37.36 20.27 -9.64
N THR A 89 -37.72 20.68 -10.86
CA THR A 89 -38.21 19.75 -11.89
C THR A 89 -37.07 18.89 -12.43
N ILE A 90 -37.36 17.62 -12.75
CA ILE A 90 -36.38 16.69 -13.32
C ILE A 90 -35.81 17.28 -14.62
N PRO A 91 -34.49 17.49 -14.75
CA PRO A 91 -33.91 18.13 -15.91
C PRO A 91 -34.13 17.28 -17.16
N THR A 92 -34.69 17.90 -18.20
CA THR A 92 -34.88 17.30 -19.52
C THR A 92 -33.55 17.13 -20.26
N LEU A 93 -33.53 16.40 -21.38
CA LEU A 93 -32.31 16.03 -22.13
C LEU A 93 -31.39 17.23 -22.46
N ASN A 94 -31.98 18.41 -22.69
CA ASN A 94 -31.26 19.66 -22.98
C ASN A 94 -30.39 20.16 -21.81
N ASN A 95 -30.73 19.80 -20.57
CA ASN A 95 -30.00 20.20 -19.35
C ASN A 95 -29.15 19.07 -18.75
N SER A 96 -28.69 18.14 -19.59
CA SER A 96 -27.86 16.98 -19.20
C SER A 96 -26.54 17.37 -18.50
N HIS A 97 -26.00 18.56 -18.79
CA HIS A 97 -24.81 19.09 -18.12
C HIS A 97 -25.00 19.27 -16.60
N MET A 98 -26.18 19.71 -16.15
CA MET A 98 -26.48 19.88 -14.73
C MET A 98 -26.53 18.54 -13.99
N ARG A 99 -27.03 17.50 -14.68
CA ARG A 99 -27.10 16.14 -14.17
C ARG A 99 -25.71 15.53 -13.94
N ARG A 100 -24.78 15.77 -14.87
CA ARG A 100 -23.38 15.31 -14.79
C ARG A 100 -22.58 16.06 -13.72
N LYS A 101 -22.88 17.33 -13.47
CA LYS A 101 -22.20 18.10 -12.43
C LYS A 101 -22.57 17.64 -11.01
N ARG A 102 -23.80 17.15 -10.82
CA ARG A 102 -24.33 16.67 -9.53
C ARG A 102 -24.26 15.15 -9.35
N SER A 103 -23.62 14.42 -10.27
CA SER A 103 -23.55 12.96 -10.17
C SER A 103 -22.49 12.50 -9.18
N ILE A 104 -22.82 11.41 -8.49
CA ILE A 104 -22.08 10.87 -7.38
C ILE A 104 -21.37 9.59 -7.82
N TYR A 105 -20.04 9.59 -7.77
CA TYR A 105 -19.20 8.49 -8.27
C TYR A 105 -18.44 7.73 -7.16
N TYR A 106 -18.30 8.32 -5.96
CA TYR A 106 -17.33 7.86 -4.97
C TYR A 106 -17.66 6.50 -4.32
N TYR A 107 -18.93 6.09 -4.29
CA TYR A 107 -19.34 4.81 -3.68
C TYR A 107 -18.76 3.58 -4.38
N GLN A 108 -18.54 3.67 -5.69
CA GLN A 108 -18.00 2.58 -6.50
C GLN A 108 -16.51 2.36 -6.22
N TRP A 109 -15.77 3.44 -5.98
CA TRP A 109 -14.32 3.42 -5.82
C TRP A 109 -13.86 3.28 -4.37
N LEU A 110 -14.74 3.54 -3.40
CA LEU A 110 -14.38 3.54 -1.98
C LEU A 110 -13.66 2.27 -1.52
N PRO A 111 -14.13 1.03 -1.80
CA PRO A 111 -13.43 -0.19 -1.37
C PRO A 111 -12.03 -0.31 -2.00
N ILE A 112 -11.88 0.10 -3.27
CA ILE A 112 -10.61 0.07 -4.01
C ILE A 112 -9.64 1.08 -3.41
N LEU A 113 -10.12 2.29 -3.09
CA LEU A 113 -9.31 3.34 -2.49
C LEU A 113 -8.80 2.95 -1.10
N LEU A 114 -9.64 2.32 -0.26
CA LEU A 114 -9.21 1.83 1.05
C LEU A 114 -8.14 0.73 0.94
N ALA A 115 -8.31 -0.20 0.01
CA ALA A 115 -7.31 -1.25 -0.26
C ALA A 115 -5.99 -0.62 -0.75
N PHE A 116 -6.06 0.30 -1.70
CA PHE A 116 -4.89 1.00 -2.22
C PHE A 116 -4.18 1.82 -1.13
N GLN A 117 -4.92 2.53 -0.29
CA GLN A 117 -4.37 3.29 0.83
C GLN A 117 -3.63 2.37 1.81
N SER A 118 -4.16 1.17 2.10
CA SER A 118 -3.48 0.18 2.95
C SER A 118 -2.13 -0.27 2.35
N LEU A 119 -2.05 -0.41 1.01
CA LEU A 119 -0.81 -0.73 0.31
C LEU A 119 0.20 0.42 0.40
N LEU A 120 -0.23 1.66 0.23
CA LEU A 120 0.66 2.83 0.35
C LEU A 120 1.33 2.92 1.72
N PHE A 121 0.59 2.63 2.80
CA PHE A 121 1.16 2.59 4.15
C PHE A 121 2.13 1.43 4.38
N LEU A 122 2.07 0.37 3.55
CA LEU A 122 3.01 -0.75 3.61
C LEU A 122 4.33 -0.45 2.86
N ILE A 123 4.31 0.40 1.83
CA ILE A 123 5.48 0.76 1.01
C ILE A 123 6.71 1.20 1.83
N PRO A 124 6.63 2.17 2.76
CA PRO A 124 7.82 2.63 3.49
C PRO A 124 8.49 1.49 4.29
N ARG A 125 7.72 0.57 4.85
CA ARG A 125 8.25 -0.61 5.56
C ARG A 125 8.93 -1.59 4.60
N LEU A 126 8.35 -1.81 3.41
CA LEU A 126 8.96 -2.66 2.39
C LEU A 126 10.27 -2.08 1.88
N ILE A 127 10.33 -0.77 1.67
CA ILE A 127 11.55 -0.05 1.28
C ILE A 127 12.60 -0.21 2.38
N TRP A 128 12.23 0.06 3.64
CA TRP A 128 13.16 -0.08 4.78
C TRP A 128 13.72 -1.50 4.89
N SER A 129 12.85 -2.52 4.83
CA SER A 129 13.27 -3.92 4.88
C SER A 129 14.16 -4.32 3.69
N SER A 130 13.86 -3.82 2.50
CA SER A 130 14.65 -4.09 1.29
C SER A 130 16.02 -3.43 1.36
N PHE A 131 16.08 -2.20 1.89
CA PHE A 131 17.32 -1.44 2.03
C PHE A 131 18.19 -1.97 3.17
N SER A 132 17.61 -2.27 4.33
CA SER A 132 18.35 -2.82 5.47
C SER A 132 18.95 -4.19 5.17
N SER A 133 18.23 -5.05 4.44
CA SER A 133 18.75 -6.35 3.98
C SER A 133 19.95 -6.21 3.03
N ARG A 134 19.99 -5.13 2.24
CA ARG A 134 21.10 -4.83 1.32
C ARG A 134 22.27 -4.15 2.00
N CYS A 135 22.05 -3.46 3.11
CA CYS A 135 23.09 -2.73 3.83
C CYS A 135 24.02 -3.64 4.65
N GLY A 136 23.65 -4.91 4.90
CA GLY A 136 24.51 -5.89 5.60
C GLY A 136 24.85 -5.54 7.06
N ILE A 137 24.27 -4.47 7.60
CA ILE A 137 24.48 -3.96 8.94
C ILE A 137 23.26 -4.34 9.78
N ASN A 138 23.46 -5.24 10.74
CA ASN A 138 22.43 -5.54 11.74
C ASN A 138 22.34 -4.36 12.71
N LEU A 139 21.34 -3.50 12.50
CA LEU A 139 21.10 -2.31 13.35
C LEU A 139 20.98 -2.71 14.83
N GLN A 140 20.37 -3.86 15.10
CA GLN A 140 20.21 -4.43 16.43
C GLN A 140 21.55 -4.75 17.12
N HIS A 141 22.57 -5.12 16.33
CA HIS A 141 23.93 -5.31 16.85
C HIS A 141 24.59 -3.97 17.16
N CYS A 142 24.33 -2.93 16.37
CA CYS A 142 24.86 -1.57 16.58
C CYS A 142 24.23 -0.85 17.79
N LEU A 143 22.96 -1.13 18.08
CA LEU A 143 22.23 -0.52 19.20
C LEU A 143 22.37 -1.32 20.50
N SER A 144 22.96 -2.52 20.44
CA SER A 144 23.22 -3.30 21.64
C SER A 144 24.20 -2.56 22.55
N PRO A 145 23.98 -2.54 23.88
CA PRO A 145 24.84 -1.83 24.83
C PRO A 145 26.29 -2.36 24.89
N GLN A 146 26.57 -3.50 24.25
CA GLN A 146 27.90 -4.09 24.14
C GLN A 146 28.63 -3.69 22.85
N PHE A 147 28.01 -2.87 22.00
CA PHE A 147 28.57 -2.49 20.70
C PHE A 147 29.69 -1.45 20.84
N ASP A 148 30.92 -1.88 20.58
CA ASP A 148 32.06 -0.97 20.49
C ASP A 148 32.13 -0.29 19.11
N TYR A 149 31.78 0.99 19.07
CA TYR A 149 31.86 1.83 17.87
C TYR A 149 33.30 1.96 17.34
N ARG A 150 34.31 1.85 18.21
CA ARG A 150 35.72 2.02 17.87
C ARG A 150 36.20 0.84 17.02
N THR A 151 35.88 -0.40 17.43
CA THR A 151 36.19 -1.61 16.67
C THR A 151 35.55 -1.63 15.28
N SER A 152 34.28 -1.20 15.14
CA SER A 152 33.63 -1.10 13.81
C SER A 152 34.26 -0.04 12.91
N ARG A 153 34.61 1.14 13.46
CA ARG A 153 35.34 2.17 12.69
C ARG A 153 36.70 1.69 12.18
N TYR A 154 37.46 0.95 12.99
CA TYR A 154 38.76 0.42 12.58
C TYR A 154 38.66 -0.55 11.40
N LYS A 155 37.66 -1.44 11.40
CA LYS A 155 37.41 -2.37 10.28
C LYS A 155 37.10 -1.62 8.98
N VAL A 156 36.20 -0.64 9.04
CA VAL A 156 35.82 0.18 7.86
C VAL A 156 37.00 1.01 7.34
N HIS A 157 37.79 1.60 8.24
CA HIS A 157 38.97 2.36 7.88
C HIS A 157 40.01 1.48 7.18
N ASN A 158 40.35 0.31 7.72
CA ASN A 158 41.32 -0.60 7.09
C ASN A 158 40.86 -1.08 5.71
N ILE A 159 39.58 -1.43 5.54
CA ILE A 159 39.04 -1.87 4.25
C ILE A 159 39.14 -0.75 3.20
N THR A 160 38.80 0.48 3.59
CA THR A 160 38.83 1.64 2.70
C THR A 160 40.26 1.99 2.30
N THR A 161 41.20 1.95 3.25
CA THR A 161 42.62 2.17 2.99
C THR A 161 43.18 1.10 2.06
N MET A 162 42.84 -0.18 2.28
CA MET A 162 43.28 -1.28 1.42
C MET A 162 42.71 -1.17 -0.01
N LEU A 163 41.44 -0.82 -0.16
CA LEU A 163 40.82 -0.59 -1.49
C LEU A 163 41.48 0.57 -2.23
N ASN A 164 41.79 1.67 -1.54
CA ASN A 164 42.50 2.80 -2.14
C ASN A 164 43.91 2.43 -2.59
N LEU A 165 44.62 1.57 -1.85
CA LEU A 165 45.93 1.06 -2.25
C LEU A 165 45.83 0.15 -3.47
N LEU A 166 44.86 -0.77 -3.50
CA LEU A 166 44.63 -1.64 -4.66
C LEU A 166 44.22 -0.85 -5.91
N ALA A 167 43.38 0.18 -5.77
CA ALA A 167 43.02 1.06 -6.86
C ALA A 167 44.23 1.82 -7.43
N ARG A 168 45.12 2.31 -6.56
CA ARG A 168 46.38 2.95 -6.99
C ARG A 168 47.35 1.98 -7.66
N ALA A 169 47.49 0.76 -7.13
CA ALA A 169 48.31 -0.28 -7.75
C ALA A 169 47.81 -0.63 -9.15
N LYS A 170 46.48 -0.80 -9.31
CA LYS A 170 45.86 -1.07 -10.60
C LYS A 170 46.06 0.09 -11.61
N GLN A 171 46.00 1.33 -11.15
CA GLN A 171 46.26 2.50 -12.00
C GLN A 171 47.71 2.56 -12.47
N HIS A 172 48.66 2.21 -11.60
CA HIS A 172 50.07 2.16 -11.95
C HIS A 172 50.35 1.09 -13.03
N ASP A 173 49.76 -0.10 -12.91
CA ASP A 173 49.90 -1.15 -13.93
C ASP A 173 49.28 -0.75 -15.27
N PHE A 174 48.13 -0.08 -15.26
CA PHE A 174 47.49 0.45 -16.48
C PHE A 174 48.37 1.49 -17.19
N ASN A 175 48.93 2.43 -16.44
CA ASN A 175 49.85 3.42 -16.99
C ASN A 175 51.10 2.76 -17.58
N ARG A 176 51.64 1.71 -16.94
CA ARG A 176 52.82 0.98 -17.42
C ARG A 176 52.56 0.23 -18.74
N MET A 177 51.34 -0.26 -18.95
CA MET A 177 50.95 -0.86 -20.23
C MET A 177 50.87 0.20 -21.35
N SER A 178 50.28 1.37 -21.09
CA SER A 178 50.18 2.44 -22.09
C SER A 178 51.53 3.03 -22.54
N THR A 179 52.58 2.97 -21.71
CA THR A 179 53.91 3.48 -22.08
C THR A 179 54.71 2.50 -22.93
N ASN A 180 54.36 1.21 -22.94
CA ASN A 180 55.06 0.19 -23.74
C ASN A 180 54.51 0.07 -25.17
N ASP A 181 53.36 0.68 -25.46
CA ASP A 181 52.70 0.65 -26.77
C ASP A 181 53.02 1.90 -27.64
N ASN A 182 53.85 2.84 -27.15
CA ASN A 182 54.36 4.02 -27.87
C ASN A 182 55.87 3.88 -28.11
#